data_AF-A0A0C2GV25-F1
#
_entry.id   AF-A0A0C2GV25-F1
#
_cell.length_a   1.000
_cell.length_b   1.000
_cell.length_c   1.000
_cell.angle_alpha   90.00
_cell.angle_beta   90.00
_cell.angle_gamma   90.00
#
_symmetry.space_group_name_H-M   'P 1'
#
loop_
_entity.id
_entity.type
_entity.pdbx_description
1 polymer ?
#
loop_
_entity_poly.entity_id
_entity_poly.type
_entity_poly.pdbx_seq_one_letter_code
_entity_poly.pdbx_strand_id
1 'polypeptide(L)'
;MKYYIEYPWQAVLVSYDTTESGMICGATVVDEYWILTAAHCVISPPEESYIFTGLTSLSNPQHTHRVERFVVHPGFDANLIINDIALVKEWSSLSRGTIMITDKQLCAGSKMHGTGPGDSGGPLLARDKIGRLVQLGITSFGAAGFQGLLDQSTYPG
;
A
#
# COMPACT_ATOMS: atom_id res chain seq x y z
N MET A 1 0.11 -8.81 27.48
CA MET A 1 -0.92 -9.07 26.46
C MET A 1 -0.22 -9.24 25.12
N LYS A 2 -0.46 -10.35 24.40
CA LYS A 2 0.03 -10.50 23.02
C LYS A 2 -0.97 -9.81 22.09
N TYR A 3 -0.55 -8.76 21.40
CA TYR A 3 -1.36 -8.14 20.36
C TYR A 3 -1.32 -9.06 19.13
N TYR A 4 -2.47 -9.59 18.73
CA TYR A 4 -2.60 -10.34 17.49
C TYR A 4 -2.77 -9.32 16.36
N ILE A 5 -1.79 -9.26 15.46
CA ILE A 5 -1.88 -8.43 14.25
C ILE A 5 -2.74 -9.21 13.26
N GLU A 6 -3.96 -8.73 13.01
CA GLU A 6 -4.95 -9.41 12.17
C GLU A 6 -4.52 -9.46 10.70
N TYR A 7 -3.76 -8.46 10.23
CA TYR A 7 -3.30 -8.32 8.85
C TYR A 7 -1.76 -8.16 8.82
N PRO A 8 -0.99 -9.25 8.97
CA PRO A 8 0.47 -9.18 9.15
C PRO A 8 1.23 -8.65 7.92
N TRP A 9 0.60 -8.66 6.75
CA TRP A 9 1.15 -8.10 5.52
C TRP A 9 0.91 -6.60 5.38
N GLN A 10 0.07 -5.98 6.22
CA GLN A 10 -0.14 -4.54 6.19
C GLN A 10 1.15 -3.80 6.57
N ALA A 11 1.60 -2.91 5.70
CA ALA A 11 2.75 -2.06 5.92
C ALA A 11 2.41 -0.61 5.59
N VAL A 12 3.25 0.31 6.06
CA VAL A 12 3.12 1.75 5.78
C VAL A 12 4.49 2.29 5.36
N LEU A 13 4.53 3.03 4.26
CA LEU A 13 5.67 3.80 3.82
C LEU A 13 5.65 5.18 4.49
N VAL A 14 6.75 5.52 5.14
CA VAL A 14 6.93 6.79 5.86
C VAL A 14 8.24 7.46 5.47
N SER A 15 8.28 8.79 5.62
CA SER A 15 9.49 9.60 5.47
C SER A 15 9.75 10.42 6.73
N TYR A 16 11.04 10.67 6.98
CA TYR A 16 11.51 11.56 8.05
C TYR A 16 12.31 12.77 7.52
N ASP A 17 12.15 13.11 6.24
CA ASP A 17 12.76 14.32 5.68
C ASP A 17 12.10 15.60 6.23
N THR A 18 12.89 16.67 6.30
CA THR A 18 12.55 18.01 6.77
C THR A 18 11.39 18.69 6.05
N THR A 19 11.04 18.22 4.84
CA THR A 19 9.93 18.76 4.03
C THR A 19 8.66 17.93 4.07
N GLU A 20 8.74 16.62 4.36
CA GLU A 20 7.61 15.68 4.29
C GLU A 20 7.66 14.60 5.39
N SER A 21 7.89 15.00 6.64
CA SER A 21 7.88 14.06 7.77
C SER A 21 6.47 13.51 7.98
N GLY A 22 6.25 12.22 7.71
CA GLY A 22 4.94 11.60 7.88
C GLY A 22 4.70 10.32 7.10
N MET A 23 3.46 9.85 7.16
CA MET A 23 2.96 8.75 6.34
C MET A 23 2.85 9.21 4.88
N ILE A 24 3.49 8.47 3.98
CA ILE A 24 3.40 8.68 2.53
C ILE A 24 2.22 7.88 1.99
N CYS A 25 2.29 6.56 2.14
CA CYS A 25 1.34 5.61 1.54
C CYS A 25 1.24 4.34 2.38
N GLY A 26 0.16 3.59 2.21
CA GLY A 26 0.10 2.18 2.54
C GLY A 26 1.09 1.36 1.69
N ALA A 27 1.37 0.16 2.17
CA ALA A 27 2.22 -0.80 1.49
C ALA A 27 1.84 -2.22 1.89
N THR A 28 2.34 -3.22 1.15
CA THR A 28 2.10 -4.63 1.45
C THR A 28 3.38 -5.44 1.47
N VAL A 29 3.59 -6.26 2.50
CA VAL A 29 4.68 -7.24 2.53
C VAL A 29 4.35 -8.38 1.58
N VAL A 30 5.18 -8.58 0.55
CA VAL A 30 4.99 -9.63 -0.46
C VAL A 30 6.06 -10.72 -0.45
N ASP A 31 7.21 -10.46 0.17
CA ASP A 31 8.21 -11.47 0.55
C ASP A 31 9.16 -10.90 1.63
N GLU A 32 10.16 -11.69 2.02
CA GLU A 32 11.17 -11.37 3.02
C GLU A 32 11.91 -10.04 2.79
N TYR A 33 12.08 -9.58 1.55
CA TYR A 33 12.78 -8.32 1.26
C TYR A 33 11.97 -7.34 0.42
N TRP A 34 10.76 -7.72 0.06
CA TRP A 34 9.98 -7.04 -0.96
C TRP A 34 8.66 -6.57 -0.40
N ILE A 35 8.46 -5.27 -0.57
CA ILE A 35 7.23 -4.57 -0.27
C ILE A 35 6.63 -4.09 -1.58
N LEU A 36 5.32 -4.15 -1.67
CA LEU A 36 4.54 -3.71 -2.81
C LEU A 36 3.78 -2.43 -2.45
N THR A 37 3.80 -1.44 -3.33
CA THR A 37 3.06 -0.18 -3.19
C THR A 37 2.69 0.38 -4.57
N ALA A 38 1.99 1.51 -4.61
CA ALA A 38 1.68 2.20 -5.86
C ALA A 38 2.91 2.97 -6.38
N ALA A 39 3.07 3.07 -7.70
CA ALA A 39 4.20 3.78 -8.30
C ALA A 39 4.15 5.28 -8.02
N HIS A 40 2.96 5.89 -8.02
CA HIS A 40 2.81 7.33 -7.74
C HIS A 40 3.26 7.70 -6.32
N CYS A 41 3.22 6.75 -5.37
CA CYS A 41 3.73 6.96 -4.01
C CYS A 41 5.27 7.11 -3.96
N VAL A 42 5.98 6.58 -4.97
CA VAL A 42 7.44 6.41 -4.93
C VAL A 42 8.13 6.81 -6.23
N ILE A 43 7.46 7.58 -7.10
CA ILE A 43 8.09 8.14 -8.31
C ILE A 43 9.06 9.29 -7.96
N SER A 44 8.85 9.97 -6.84
CA SER A 44 9.76 10.99 -6.31
C SER A 44 9.82 10.90 -4.78
N PRO A 45 10.30 9.77 -4.24
CA PRO A 45 10.34 9.55 -2.81
C PRO A 45 11.54 10.27 -2.18
N PRO A 46 11.45 10.69 -0.92
CA PRO A 46 12.55 11.29 -0.20
C PRO A 46 13.69 10.28 0.05
N GLU A 47 14.92 10.79 0.21
CA GLU A 47 16.13 9.96 0.41
C GLU A 47 16.02 9.08 1.66
N GLU A 48 15.39 9.58 2.73
CA GLU A 48 15.22 8.87 4.00
C GLU A 48 13.78 8.34 4.15
N SER A 49 13.56 7.16 3.58
CA SER A 49 12.29 6.44 3.61
C SER A 49 12.36 5.14 4.42
N TYR A 50 11.25 4.79 5.09
CA TYR A 50 11.14 3.63 5.96
C TYR A 50 9.83 2.88 5.74
N ILE A 51 9.84 1.57 6.00
CA ILE A 51 8.64 0.74 6.06
C ILE A 51 8.34 0.36 7.50
N PHE A 52 7.10 0.62 7.90
CA PHE A 52 6.55 0.26 9.20
C PHE A 52 5.70 -1.00 9.08
N THR A 53 5.93 -1.99 9.94
CA THR A 53 5.15 -3.22 9.98
C THR A 53 4.68 -3.54 11.41
N GLY A 54 3.71 -4.45 11.51
CA GLY A 54 3.14 -4.88 12.80
C GLY A 54 2.40 -3.77 13.55
N LEU A 55 1.78 -2.87 12.79
CA LEU A 55 1.13 -1.67 13.28
C LEU A 55 -0.22 -1.97 13.92
N THR A 56 -0.48 -1.35 15.08
CA THR A 56 -1.83 -1.07 15.58
C THR A 56 -2.12 0.44 15.63
N SER A 57 -1.07 1.26 15.57
CA SER A 57 -1.10 2.72 15.44
C SER A 57 0.19 3.19 14.75
N LEU A 58 0.11 4.24 13.94
CA LEU A 58 1.28 4.86 13.28
C LEU A 58 2.32 5.40 14.27
N SER A 59 1.89 5.74 15.49
CA SER A 59 2.78 6.25 16.56
C SER A 59 3.59 5.17 17.28
N ASN A 60 3.27 3.89 17.06
CA ASN A 60 3.92 2.78 17.76
C ASN A 60 4.11 1.57 16.83
N PRO A 61 5.01 1.67 15.82
CA PRO A 61 5.37 0.55 14.98
C PRO A 61 6.07 -0.55 15.80
N GLN A 62 5.72 -1.82 15.56
CA GLN A 62 6.46 -2.93 16.15
C GLN A 62 7.83 -3.11 15.48
N HIS A 63 7.90 -2.86 14.17
CA HIS A 63 9.15 -2.92 13.42
C HIS A 63 9.27 -1.76 12.44
N THR A 64 10.49 -1.26 12.31
CA THR A 64 10.89 -0.20 11.39
C THR A 64 12.01 -0.72 10.51
N HIS A 65 11.82 -0.64 9.20
CA HIS A 65 12.76 -1.13 8.20
C HIS A 65 13.19 0.05 7.31
N ARG A 66 14.49 0.12 6.99
CA ARG A 66 15.03 1.18 6.13
C ARG A 66 14.97 0.72 4.68
N VAL A 67 14.43 1.60 3.83
CA VAL A 67 14.35 1.35 2.40
C VAL A 67 15.76 1.36 1.79
N GLU A 68 16.09 0.31 1.03
CA GLU A 68 17.31 0.23 0.23
C GLU A 68 17.13 0.96 -1.11
N ARG A 69 16.01 0.71 -1.78
CA ARG A 69 15.69 1.28 -3.10
C ARG A 69 14.24 1.06 -3.50
N PHE A 70 13.80 1.90 -4.43
CA PHE A 70 12.51 1.80 -5.11
C PHE A 70 12.68 1.24 -6.52
N VAL A 71 11.70 0.45 -6.98
CA VAL A 71 11.58 -0.07 -8.35
C VAL A 71 10.20 0.28 -8.86
N VAL A 72 10.10 1.42 -9.52
CA VAL A 72 8.88 1.80 -10.25
C VAL A 72 8.74 0.94 -11.49
N HIS A 73 7.52 0.47 -11.78
CA HIS A 73 7.26 -0.28 -12.99
C HIS A 73 7.66 0.55 -14.23
N PRO A 74 8.45 0.01 -15.18
CA PRO A 74 9.05 0.79 -16.27
C PRO A 74 8.03 1.38 -17.25
N GLY A 75 6.83 0.79 -17.31
CA GLY A 75 5.70 1.33 -18.08
C GLY A 75 4.77 2.25 -17.29
N PHE A 76 5.15 2.73 -16.10
CA PHE A 76 4.32 3.65 -15.33
C PHE A 76 4.15 4.98 -16.08
N ASP A 77 2.90 5.41 -16.26
CA ASP A 77 2.54 6.71 -16.83
C ASP A 77 1.77 7.51 -15.78
N ALA A 78 2.37 8.57 -15.26
CA ALA A 78 1.78 9.40 -14.21
C ALA A 78 0.60 10.27 -14.69
N ASN A 79 0.47 10.52 -15.99
CA ASN A 79 -0.66 11.27 -16.53
C ASN A 79 -1.89 10.37 -16.71
N LEU A 80 -1.66 9.11 -17.09
CA LEU A 80 -2.71 8.13 -17.34
C LEU A 80 -2.97 7.19 -16.15
N ILE A 81 -2.11 7.22 -15.13
CA ILE A 81 -2.10 6.32 -13.96
C ILE A 81 -2.11 4.83 -14.41
N ILE A 82 -1.36 4.53 -15.47
CA ILE A 82 -1.22 3.17 -16.01
C ILE A 82 0.01 2.51 -15.41
N ASN A 83 -0.08 1.21 -15.08
CA ASN A 83 0.98 0.46 -14.41
C ASN A 83 1.43 1.10 -13.09
N ASP A 84 0.47 1.61 -12.29
CA ASP A 84 0.72 2.25 -11.01
C ASP A 84 1.10 1.24 -9.92
N ILE A 85 2.29 0.66 -10.07
CA ILE A 85 2.82 -0.39 -9.20
C ILE A 85 4.33 -0.23 -9.05
N ALA A 86 4.82 -0.40 -7.83
CA ALA A 86 6.23 -0.36 -7.53
C ALA A 86 6.60 -1.37 -6.44
N LEU A 87 7.85 -1.82 -6.49
CA LEU A 87 8.46 -2.60 -5.43
C LEU A 87 9.39 -1.71 -4.60
N VAL A 88 9.39 -1.92 -3.29
CA VAL A 88 10.34 -1.34 -2.35
C VAL A 88 11.16 -2.49 -1.78
N LYS A 89 12.49 -2.33 -1.82
CA LYS A 89 13.42 -3.32 -1.26
C LYS A 89 13.89 -2.86 0.11
N GLU A 90 13.80 -3.74 1.09
CA GLU A 90 14.26 -3.49 2.46
C GLU A 90 15.71 -3.94 2.68
N TRP A 91 16.40 -3.26 3.61
CA TRP A 91 17.75 -3.63 4.06
C TRP A 91 17.79 -4.88 4.96
N SER A 92 16.65 -5.27 5.56
CA SER A 92 16.55 -6.39 6.52
C SER A 92 15.36 -7.30 6.20
N SER A 93 15.48 -8.59 6.55
CA SER A 93 14.46 -9.60 6.26
C SER A 93 13.18 -9.42 7.08
N LEU A 94 12.03 -9.55 6.42
CA LEU A 94 10.67 -9.55 6.96
C LEU A 94 10.19 -10.99 7.23
N SER A 95 9.33 -11.16 8.23
CA SER A 95 8.64 -12.43 8.47
C SER A 95 7.59 -12.71 7.35
N ARG A 96 7.71 -13.88 6.72
CA ARG A 96 7.18 -14.22 5.38
C ARG A 96 5.66 -14.21 5.19
N GLY A 97 5.26 -13.77 3.99
CA GLY A 97 4.07 -14.19 3.24
C GLY A 97 4.33 -13.91 1.75
N THR A 98 4.08 -14.88 0.86
CA THR A 98 4.28 -14.73 -0.60
C THR A 98 2.96 -14.39 -1.28
N ILE A 99 2.92 -13.32 -2.06
CA ILE A 99 1.70 -12.82 -2.74
C ILE A 99 1.89 -12.81 -4.26
N MET A 100 0.92 -13.31 -5.01
CA MET A 100 0.92 -13.29 -6.49
C MET A 100 0.18 -12.06 -7.04
N ILE A 101 0.73 -11.45 -8.10
CA ILE A 101 0.22 -10.21 -8.72
C ILE A 101 -0.30 -10.51 -10.15
N THR A 102 -1.40 -9.86 -10.58
CA THR A 102 -2.09 -10.10 -11.86
C THR A 102 -2.37 -8.80 -12.65
N ASP A 103 -3.10 -8.90 -13.77
CA ASP A 103 -3.03 -8.02 -14.92
C ASP A 103 -3.98 -6.79 -14.91
N LYS A 104 -3.59 -5.86 -14.04
CA LYS A 104 -3.38 -4.41 -14.35
C LYS A 104 -4.54 -3.41 -14.39
N GLN A 105 -5.64 -3.65 -13.66
CA GLN A 105 -6.42 -2.65 -12.89
C GLN A 105 -7.73 -3.30 -12.43
N LEU A 106 -8.18 -2.97 -11.22
CA LEU A 106 -9.46 -3.42 -10.66
C LEU A 106 -10.10 -2.25 -9.93
N CYS A 107 -11.36 -1.97 -10.20
CA CYS A 107 -12.12 -1.00 -9.42
C CYS A 107 -12.71 -1.69 -8.18
N ALA A 108 -12.56 -1.09 -7.01
CA ALA A 108 -13.09 -1.63 -5.76
C ALA A 108 -13.90 -0.59 -4.99
N GLY A 109 -15.03 -1.03 -4.44
CA GLY A 109 -15.98 -0.12 -3.86
C GLY A 109 -17.07 -0.74 -2.98
N SER A 110 -17.58 0.04 -2.03
CA SER A 110 -18.70 -0.31 -1.17
C SER A 110 -19.57 0.91 -0.89
N LYS A 111 -20.88 0.70 -0.66
CA LYS A 111 -21.83 1.80 -0.43
C LYS A 111 -21.39 2.64 0.78
N MET A 112 -21.10 3.92 0.54
CA MET A 112 -20.60 4.90 1.53
C MET A 112 -19.20 4.62 2.11
N HIS A 113 -18.45 3.67 1.55
CA HIS A 113 -17.11 3.31 2.02
C HIS A 113 -16.16 3.21 0.83
N GLY A 114 -15.11 4.02 0.84
CA GLY A 114 -14.07 4.03 -0.19
C GLY A 114 -12.70 4.24 0.44
N THR A 115 -11.67 4.26 -0.39
CA THR A 115 -10.30 4.50 0.04
C THR A 115 -10.10 5.98 0.39
N GLY A 116 -9.49 6.25 1.53
CA GLY A 116 -9.13 7.60 1.97
C GLY A 116 -7.67 7.95 1.69
N PRO A 117 -7.29 9.22 1.91
CA PRO A 117 -5.88 9.60 1.96
C PRO A 117 -5.12 8.72 2.97
N GLY A 118 -4.02 8.12 2.53
CA GLY A 118 -3.22 7.16 3.32
C GLY A 118 -3.47 5.69 2.97
N ASP A 119 -4.63 5.33 2.40
CA ASP A 119 -4.84 3.96 1.95
C ASP A 119 -4.06 3.65 0.68
N SER A 120 -3.74 4.64 -0.16
CA SER A 120 -2.96 4.47 -1.41
C SER A 120 -1.69 3.65 -1.18
N GLY A 121 -1.45 2.65 -2.01
CA GLY A 121 -0.35 1.70 -1.90
C GLY A 121 -0.62 0.49 -0.99
N GLY A 122 -1.70 0.51 -0.21
CA GLY A 122 -2.14 -0.60 0.64
C GLY A 122 -2.83 -1.75 -0.12
N PRO A 123 -3.05 -2.91 0.53
CA PRO A 123 -3.65 -4.07 -0.11
C PRO A 123 -5.18 -3.94 -0.26
N LEU A 124 -5.68 -4.25 -1.45
CA LEU A 124 -7.10 -4.56 -1.66
C LEU A 124 -7.36 -6.05 -1.36
N LEU A 125 -8.19 -6.34 -0.37
CA LEU A 125 -8.44 -7.70 0.12
C LEU A 125 -9.88 -8.16 -0.14
N ALA A 126 -10.05 -9.46 -0.43
CA ALA A 126 -11.35 -10.13 -0.48
C ALA A 126 -11.29 -11.52 0.16
N ARG A 127 -12.45 -12.10 0.49
CA ARG A 127 -12.53 -13.51 0.93
C ARG A 127 -12.82 -14.42 -0.25
N ASP A 128 -12.06 -15.50 -0.37
CA ASP A 128 -12.33 -16.56 -1.35
C ASP A 128 -13.54 -17.43 -0.94
N LYS A 129 -13.90 -18.41 -1.78
CA LYS A 129 -15.05 -19.32 -1.55
C LYS A 129 -14.94 -20.14 -0.25
N ILE A 130 -13.74 -20.25 0.33
CA ILE A 130 -13.48 -20.99 1.55
C ILE A 130 -13.14 -20.06 2.73
N GLY A 131 -13.39 -18.76 2.58
CA GLY A 131 -13.29 -17.75 3.64
C GLY A 131 -11.88 -17.20 3.89
N ARG A 132 -10.87 -17.60 3.12
CA ARG A 132 -9.50 -17.10 3.26
C ARG A 132 -9.39 -15.70 2.68
N LEU A 133 -8.64 -14.83 3.35
CA LEU A 133 -8.31 -13.52 2.81
C LEU A 133 -7.26 -13.65 1.70
N VAL A 134 -7.54 -13.03 0.56
CA VAL A 134 -6.65 -12.95 -0.59
C VAL A 134 -6.48 -11.49 -1.00
N GLN A 135 -5.26 -11.12 -1.36
CA GLN A 135 -5.00 -9.83 -1.96
C GLN A 135 -5.34 -9.89 -3.44
N LEU A 136 -6.22 -8.98 -3.87
CA LEU A 136 -6.65 -8.84 -5.25
C LEU A 136 -5.88 -7.72 -5.97
N GLY A 137 -5.42 -6.71 -5.25
CA GLY A 137 -4.73 -5.56 -5.83
C GLY A 137 -4.09 -4.64 -4.82
N ILE A 138 -3.71 -3.46 -5.28
CA ILE A 138 -3.18 -2.36 -4.49
C ILE A 138 -4.13 -1.17 -4.71
N THR A 139 -4.49 -0.48 -3.65
CA THR A 139 -5.23 0.79 -3.72
C THR A 139 -4.37 1.82 -4.43
N SER A 140 -4.83 2.35 -5.56
CA SER A 140 -4.08 3.35 -6.33
C SER A 140 -4.63 4.75 -6.01
N PHE A 141 -5.80 5.07 -6.55
CA PHE A 141 -6.48 6.33 -6.36
C PHE A 141 -7.89 6.08 -5.86
N GLY A 142 -8.49 7.05 -5.17
CA GLY A 142 -9.89 7.00 -4.77
C GLY A 142 -10.51 8.37 -4.77
N ALA A 143 -11.84 8.40 -4.80
CA ALA A 143 -12.58 9.63 -4.88
C ALA A 143 -12.39 10.49 -3.60
N ALA A 144 -11.78 11.65 -3.74
CA ALA A 144 -11.64 12.60 -2.64
C ALA A 144 -12.99 13.29 -2.36
N GLY A 145 -13.56 13.06 -1.17
CA GLY A 145 -14.75 13.76 -0.68
C GLY A 145 -16.06 12.96 -0.71
N PHE A 146 -17.07 13.46 0.01
CA PHE A 146 -18.34 12.77 0.23
C PHE A 146 -19.06 12.37 -1.06
N GLN A 147 -19.04 13.24 -2.07
CA GLN A 147 -19.69 12.97 -3.36
C GLN A 147 -19.06 11.77 -4.08
N GLY A 148 -17.73 11.66 -4.01
CA GLY A 148 -16.96 10.57 -4.58
C GLY A 148 -17.13 9.24 -3.84
N LEU A 149 -17.29 9.30 -2.51
CA LEU A 149 -17.58 8.13 -1.68
C LEU A 149 -18.99 7.56 -1.90
N LEU A 150 -19.92 8.38 -2.40
CA LEU A 150 -21.30 7.98 -2.70
C LEU A 150 -21.50 7.49 -4.14
N ASP A 151 -20.70 7.97 -5.09
CA ASP A 151 -20.77 7.60 -6.51
C ASP A 151 -19.44 7.02 -7.02
N GLN A 152 -19.18 5.79 -6.60
CA GLN A 152 -18.00 5.03 -7.02
C GLN A 152 -18.15 4.45 -8.43
N SER A 153 -19.29 4.67 -9.11
CA SER A 153 -19.47 4.34 -10.53
C SER A 153 -18.83 5.39 -11.43
N THR A 154 -18.81 6.65 -10.98
CA THR A 154 -18.15 7.78 -11.65
C THR A 154 -16.72 7.99 -11.14
N TYR A 155 -16.43 7.62 -9.89
CA TYR A 155 -15.11 7.76 -9.25
C TYR A 155 -14.67 6.43 -8.62
N PRO A 156 -14.31 5.43 -9.44
CA PRO A 156 -13.84 4.16 -8.91
C PRO A 156 -12.56 4.36 -8.09
N GLY A 157 -12.50 3.69 -6.94
CA GLY A 157 -11.25 3.43 -6.23
C GLY A 157 -10.53 2.21 -6.77
#